data_AF-A0A5E4LQ31-F1
#
_entry.id   AF-A0A5E4LQ31-F1
#
_cell.length_a   1.000
_cell.length_b   1.000
_cell.length_c   1.000
_cell.angle_alpha   90.00
_cell.angle_beta   90.00
_cell.angle_gamma   90.00
#
_symmetry.space_group_name_H-M   'P 1'
#
loop_
_entity.id
_entity.type
_entity.pdbx_description
1 polymer ?
#
loop_
_entity_poly.entity_id
_entity_poly.type
_entity_poly.pdbx_seq_one_letter_code
_entity_poly.pdbx_strand_id
1 'polypeptide(L)'
;MAGKKTTEPVEAPKPVETPKEAPKPTSGNEDNLFGALCYVGLFGLSLFVPLFILLTEKKQNKTLAFHAWQGLILDILLFVVFFGAWIVVMIISLVTGGIGAILSCLLLPLVLLVFLAMLFVAYKTYQGEKMKLPLIGDFAEKQANK
;
A
#
# COMPACT_ATOMS: atom_id res chain seq x y z
N MET A 1 48.84 -53.75 -40.96
CA MET A 1 48.35 -52.35 -41.01
C MET A 1 47.24 -52.21 -39.98
N ALA A 2 47.54 -51.67 -38.79
CA ALA A 2 46.59 -51.52 -37.69
C ALA A 2 46.14 -50.05 -37.62
N GLY A 3 44.89 -49.79 -37.98
CA GLY A 3 44.27 -48.46 -37.93
C GLY A 3 44.02 -48.02 -36.48
N LYS A 4 44.64 -46.92 -36.09
CA LYS A 4 44.49 -46.27 -34.79
C LYS A 4 43.10 -45.61 -34.74
N LYS A 5 42.20 -46.11 -33.89
CA LYS A 5 40.88 -45.54 -33.65
C LYS A 5 41.03 -44.35 -32.70
N THR A 6 40.98 -43.13 -33.23
CA THR A 6 40.94 -41.89 -32.44
C THR A 6 39.60 -41.82 -31.72
N THR A 7 39.63 -41.88 -30.39
CA THR A 7 38.48 -41.60 -29.52
C THR A 7 38.41 -40.08 -29.32
N GLU A 8 37.39 -39.43 -29.87
CA GLU A 8 37.09 -38.03 -29.56
C GLU A 8 36.56 -37.91 -28.12
N PRO A 9 36.86 -36.82 -27.39
CA PRO A 9 36.31 -36.59 -26.05
C PRO A 9 34.80 -36.35 -26.15
N VAL A 10 34.01 -37.14 -25.42
CA VAL A 10 32.58 -36.92 -25.23
C VAL A 10 32.40 -35.60 -24.47
N GLU A 11 32.01 -34.54 -25.17
CA GLU A 11 31.67 -33.24 -24.57
C GLU A 11 30.47 -33.45 -23.62
N ALA A 12 30.67 -33.15 -22.33
CA ALA A 12 29.62 -33.26 -21.33
C ALA A 12 28.41 -32.39 -21.71
N PRO A 13 27.17 -32.86 -21.56
CA PRO A 13 26.00 -32.06 -21.87
C PRO A 13 26.00 -30.82 -20.96
N LYS A 14 26.00 -29.63 -21.59
CA LYS A 14 25.92 -28.34 -20.89
C LYS A 14 24.70 -28.34 -19.95
N PRO A 15 24.81 -27.81 -18.72
CA PRO A 15 23.67 -27.69 -17.84
C PRO A 15 22.52 -26.96 -18.55
N VAL A 16 21.35 -27.61 -18.61
CA VAL A 16 20.12 -26.98 -19.09
C VAL A 16 19.80 -25.89 -18.07
N GLU A 17 20.10 -24.64 -18.42
CA GLU A 17 19.63 -23.48 -17.68
C GLU A 17 18.10 -23.57 -17.63
N THR A 18 17.57 -23.82 -16.43
CA THR A 18 16.14 -23.74 -16.17
C THR A 18 15.67 -22.37 -16.66
N PRO A 19 14.65 -22.27 -17.53
CA PRO A 19 14.12 -20.98 -17.95
C PRO A 19 13.75 -20.19 -16.70
N LYS A 20 14.54 -19.16 -16.40
CA LYS A 20 14.27 -18.19 -15.35
C LYS A 20 12.95 -17.55 -15.73
N GLU A 21 11.90 -17.88 -14.99
CA GLU A 21 10.54 -17.41 -15.20
C GLU A 21 10.57 -15.91 -15.50
N ALA A 22 10.22 -15.54 -16.73
CA ALA A 22 10.25 -14.16 -17.17
C ALA A 22 9.28 -13.35 -16.29
N PRO A 23 9.62 -12.12 -15.87
CA PRO A 23 8.70 -11.29 -15.09
C PRO A 23 7.42 -11.12 -15.91
N LYS A 24 6.28 -11.53 -15.35
CA LYS A 24 4.98 -11.44 -16.02
C LYS A 24 4.67 -9.97 -16.33
N PRO A 25 4.59 -9.55 -17.60
CA PRO A 25 4.33 -8.16 -17.94
C PRO A 25 2.83 -7.98 -18.13
N THR A 26 2.10 -7.68 -17.06
CA THR A 26 0.68 -7.26 -17.18
C THR A 26 0.19 -6.37 -16.04
N SER A 27 1.03 -6.02 -15.06
CA SER A 27 0.55 -5.55 -13.75
C SER A 27 0.41 -4.03 -13.57
N GLY A 28 0.88 -3.19 -14.51
CA GLY A 28 0.94 -1.74 -14.29
C GLY A 28 -0.40 -1.08 -13.91
N ASN A 29 -1.49 -1.45 -14.59
CA ASN A 29 -2.81 -0.87 -14.29
C ASN A 29 -3.47 -1.50 -13.05
N GLU A 30 -3.24 -2.79 -12.82
CA GLU A 30 -3.80 -3.51 -11.67
C GLU A 30 -3.12 -3.09 -10.37
N ASP A 31 -1.79 -3.02 -10.36
CA ASP A 31 -0.99 -2.55 -9.23
C ASP A 31 -1.36 -1.11 -8.85
N ASN A 32 -1.57 -0.24 -9.84
CA ASN A 32 -2.01 1.13 -9.60
C ASN A 32 -3.42 1.19 -9.00
N LEU A 33 -4.33 0.32 -9.45
CA LEU A 33 -5.67 0.20 -8.89
C LEU A 33 -5.62 -0.30 -7.44
N PHE A 34 -4.90 -1.37 -7.16
CA PHE A 34 -4.74 -1.90 -5.79
C PHE A 34 -4.03 -0.90 -4.88
N GLY A 35 -3.02 -0.19 -5.39
CA GLY A 35 -2.35 0.88 -4.68
C GLY A 35 -3.29 2.04 -4.36
N ALA A 36 -4.18 2.42 -5.29
CA ALA A 36 -5.16 3.48 -5.07
C ALA A 36 -6.22 3.06 -4.03
N LEU A 37 -6.65 1.79 -4.05
CA LEU A 37 -7.61 1.25 -3.09
C LEU A 37 -7.11 1.34 -1.63
N CYS A 38 -5.80 1.32 -1.41
CA CYS A 38 -5.20 1.57 -0.09
C CYS A 38 -5.51 2.96 0.51
N TYR A 39 -6.06 3.90 -0.28
CA TYR A 39 -6.38 5.27 0.16
C TYR A 39 -7.87 5.61 0.06
N VAL A 40 -8.74 4.69 -0.38
CA VAL A 40 -10.16 4.98 -0.66
C VAL A 40 -11.09 4.45 0.43
N GLY A 41 -10.62 3.52 1.28
CA GLY A 41 -11.48 2.95 2.32
C GLY A 41 -11.84 3.97 3.39
N LEU A 42 -13.13 4.14 3.63
CA LEU A 42 -13.66 4.85 4.79
C LEU A 42 -14.04 3.83 5.87
N PHE A 43 -13.88 4.21 7.14
CA PHE A 43 -14.45 3.51 8.32
C PHE A 43 -14.21 1.98 8.35
N GLY A 44 -12.95 1.57 8.53
CA GLY A 44 -12.58 0.19 8.89
C GLY A 44 -12.41 -0.77 7.72
N LEU A 45 -13.10 -0.57 6.59
CA LEU A 45 -12.88 -1.39 5.39
C LEU A 45 -11.49 -1.14 4.77
N SER A 46 -10.94 0.06 5.00
CA SER A 46 -9.65 0.49 4.47
C SER A 46 -8.46 -0.32 4.97
N LEU A 47 -8.50 -0.89 6.17
CA LEU A 47 -7.35 -1.61 6.72
C LEU A 47 -7.11 -2.97 6.03
N PHE A 48 -8.16 -3.58 5.50
CA PHE A 48 -8.08 -4.93 4.94
C PHE A 48 -7.28 -4.98 3.64
N VAL A 49 -7.44 -4.00 2.75
CA VAL A 49 -6.76 -3.99 1.44
C VAL A 49 -5.23 -3.81 1.58
N PRO A 50 -4.71 -2.80 2.29
CA PRO A 50 -3.30 -2.64 2.58
C PRO A 50 -2.72 -3.86 3.32
N LEU A 51 -3.45 -4.40 4.30
CA LEU A 51 -2.99 -5.57 5.04
C LEU A 51 -2.88 -6.79 4.14
N PHE A 52 -3.89 -7.06 3.31
CA PHE A 52 -3.88 -8.15 2.34
C PHE A 52 -2.66 -8.03 1.41
N ILE A 53 -2.46 -6.85 0.82
CA ILE A 53 -1.31 -6.56 -0.05
C ILE A 53 0.03 -6.75 0.68
N LEU A 54 0.14 -6.33 1.93
CA LEU A 54 1.36 -6.51 2.71
C LEU A 54 1.65 -7.98 3.05
N LEU A 55 0.62 -8.81 3.13
CA LEU A 55 0.76 -10.24 3.39
C LEU A 55 1.07 -11.04 2.12
N THR A 56 0.53 -10.63 0.97
CA THR A 56 0.67 -11.38 -0.30
C THR A 56 1.78 -10.83 -1.18
N GLU A 57 1.84 -9.51 -1.39
CA GLU A 57 2.64 -8.87 -2.44
C GLU A 57 3.90 -8.14 -1.95
N LYS A 58 4.10 -8.03 -0.63
CA LYS A 58 5.20 -7.21 -0.04
C LYS A 58 6.60 -7.52 -0.61
N LYS A 59 6.87 -8.79 -0.95
CA LYS A 59 8.18 -9.21 -1.49
C LYS A 59 8.28 -9.08 -2.99
N GLN A 60 7.15 -9.18 -3.71
CA GLN A 60 7.10 -9.23 -5.17
C GLN A 60 7.02 -7.82 -5.77
N ASN A 61 6.27 -6.91 -5.11
CA ASN A 61 6.06 -5.57 -5.63
C ASN A 61 6.33 -4.50 -4.55
N LYS A 62 7.51 -3.88 -4.63
CA LYS A 62 7.96 -2.84 -3.68
C LYS A 62 7.18 -1.53 -3.80
N THR A 63 6.68 -1.20 -4.99
CA THR A 63 5.84 -0.01 -5.21
C THR A 63 4.47 -0.21 -4.58
N LEU A 64 3.83 -1.34 -4.85
CA LEU A 64 2.55 -1.69 -4.25
C LEU A 64 2.65 -1.82 -2.72
N ALA A 65 3.74 -2.42 -2.21
CA ALA A 65 4.03 -2.48 -0.78
C ALA A 65 4.19 -1.10 -0.13
N PHE A 66 4.76 -0.12 -0.85
CA PHE A 66 4.84 1.26 -0.36
C PHE A 66 3.46 1.88 -0.21
N HIS A 67 2.58 1.76 -1.20
CA HIS A 67 1.22 2.30 -1.12
C HIS A 67 0.42 1.62 -0.01
N ALA A 68 0.61 0.32 0.17
CA ALA A 68 0.00 -0.42 1.27
C ALA A 68 0.52 0.03 2.65
N TRP A 69 1.83 0.20 2.84
CA TRP A 69 2.34 0.74 4.11
C TRP A 69 1.85 2.16 4.39
N GLN A 70 1.91 3.04 3.38
CA GLN A 70 1.49 4.43 3.54
C GLN A 70 -0.02 4.51 3.83
N GLY A 71 -0.85 3.76 3.09
CA GLY A 71 -2.30 3.67 3.34
C GLY A 71 -2.63 3.12 4.73
N LEU A 72 -1.99 2.01 5.13
CA LEU A 72 -2.21 1.40 6.45
C LEU A 72 -1.91 2.37 7.60
N ILE A 73 -0.79 3.08 7.53
CA ILE A 73 -0.42 4.05 8.57
C ILE A 73 -1.38 5.22 8.58
N LEU A 74 -1.75 5.73 7.40
CA LEU A 74 -2.70 6.82 7.28
C LEU A 74 -4.05 6.44 7.90
N ASP A 75 -4.55 5.23 7.62
CA ASP A 75 -5.79 4.72 8.18
C ASP A 75 -5.72 4.58 9.71
N ILE A 76 -4.60 4.08 10.24
CA ILE A 76 -4.40 3.98 11.70
C ILE A 76 -4.39 5.37 12.35
N LEU A 77 -3.66 6.32 11.77
CA LEU A 77 -3.60 7.69 12.29
C LEU A 77 -4.98 8.36 12.27
N LEU A 78 -5.71 8.20 11.16
CA LEU A 78 -7.06 8.71 11.03
C LEU A 78 -7.99 8.06 12.05
N PHE A 79 -7.95 6.74 12.19
CA PHE A 79 -8.77 6.05 13.18
C PHE A 79 -8.52 6.60 14.58
N VAL A 80 -7.27 6.78 15.00
CA VAL A 80 -6.93 7.32 16.33
C VAL A 80 -7.44 8.76 16.49
N VAL A 81 -7.22 9.63 15.50
CA VAL A 81 -7.64 11.04 15.57
C VAL A 81 -9.17 11.17 15.60
N PHE A 82 -9.87 10.49 14.70
CA PHE A 82 -11.32 10.53 14.61
C PHE A 82 -11.99 9.90 15.84
N PHE A 83 -11.50 8.75 16.29
CA PHE A 83 -12.04 8.08 17.47
C PHE A 83 -11.80 8.91 18.75
N GLY A 84 -10.60 9.50 18.89
CA GLY A 84 -10.30 10.42 19.98
C GLY A 84 -11.18 11.66 19.97
N ALA A 85 -11.34 12.31 18.81
CA ALA A 85 -12.21 13.46 18.66
C ALA A 85 -13.69 13.11 18.97
N TRP A 86 -14.15 11.94 18.55
CA TRP A 86 -15.49 11.44 18.82
C TRP A 86 -15.73 11.25 20.32
N ILE A 87 -14.79 10.67 21.06
CA ILE A 87 -14.86 10.54 22.53
C ILE A 87 -14.98 11.91 23.20
N VAL A 88 -14.16 12.88 22.79
CA VAL A 88 -14.18 14.24 23.36
C VAL A 88 -15.54 14.91 23.11
N VAL A 89 -16.04 14.84 21.87
CA VAL A 89 -17.36 15.38 21.52
C VAL A 89 -18.46 14.71 22.34
N MET A 90 -18.41 13.39 22.53
CA MET A 90 -19.37 12.65 23.35
C MET A 90 -19.37 13.14 24.80
N ILE A 91 -18.20 13.26 25.43
CA ILE A 91 -18.07 13.75 26.82
C ILE A 91 -18.63 15.18 26.95
N ILE A 92 -18.23 16.09 26.05
CA ILE A 92 -18.72 17.48 26.09
C ILE A 92 -20.24 17.52 25.87
N SER A 93 -20.77 16.72 24.93
CA SER A 93 -22.21 16.67 24.67
C SER A 93 -23.00 16.19 25.88
N LEU A 94 -22.50 15.19 26.61
CA LEU A 94 -23.11 14.70 27.84
C LEU A 94 -23.11 15.77 28.95
N VAL A 95 -22.00 16.49 29.13
CA VAL A 95 -21.86 17.52 30.17
C VAL A 95 -22.70 18.77 29.85
N THR A 96 -22.85 19.11 28.57
CA THR A 96 -23.50 20.36 28.11
C THR A 96 -24.94 20.18 27.63
N GLY A 97 -25.53 19.00 27.78
CA GLY A 97 -26.90 18.72 27.34
C GLY A 97 -27.10 18.77 25.81
N GLY A 98 -26.05 18.49 25.02
CA GLY A 98 -26.12 18.40 23.56
C GLY A 98 -25.41 19.53 22.79
N ILE A 99 -24.90 20.57 23.46
CA ILE A 99 -24.15 21.66 22.80
C ILE A 99 -22.84 21.13 22.15
N GLY A 100 -22.26 20.07 22.71
CA GLY A 100 -21.11 19.38 22.11
C GLY A 100 -21.37 18.91 20.66
N ALA A 101 -22.62 18.71 20.24
CA ALA A 101 -22.95 18.40 18.84
C ALA A 101 -22.59 19.55 17.89
N ILE A 102 -22.70 20.81 18.32
CA ILE A 102 -22.29 21.97 17.51
C ILE A 102 -20.78 21.96 17.27
N LEU A 103 -19.99 21.49 18.23
CA LEU A 103 -18.54 21.33 18.06
C LEU A 103 -18.19 20.27 17.01
N SER A 104 -19.03 19.25 16.81
CA SER A 104 -18.81 18.29 15.72
C SER A 104 -18.98 18.91 14.32
N CYS A 105 -19.81 19.95 14.18
CA CYS A 105 -19.95 20.69 12.93
C CYS A 105 -18.66 21.44 12.55
N LEU A 106 -17.84 21.84 13.54
CA LEU A 106 -16.53 22.45 13.28
C LEU A 106 -15.48 21.44 12.79
N LEU A 107 -15.66 20.15 13.09
CA LEU A 107 -14.75 19.09 12.64
C LEU A 107 -15.02 18.67 11.20
N LEU A 108 -16.26 18.77 10.72
CA LEU A 108 -16.67 18.43 9.35
C LEU A 108 -15.76 18.98 8.23
N PRO A 109 -15.39 20.28 8.18
CA PRO A 109 -14.52 20.79 7.13
C PRO A 109 -13.11 20.17 7.18
N LEU A 110 -12.59 19.87 8.38
CA LEU A 110 -11.30 19.21 8.53
C LEU A 110 -11.36 17.76 8.02
N VAL A 111 -12.41 17.04 8.36
CA VAL A 111 -12.69 15.68 7.86
C VAL A 111 -12.74 15.67 6.33
N LEU A 112 -13.48 16.62 5.75
CA LEU A 112 -13.62 16.74 4.30
C LEU A 112 -12.28 17.06 3.63
N LEU A 113 -11.48 17.96 4.20
CA LEU A 113 -10.16 18.31 3.68
C LEU A 113 -9.24 17.08 3.61
N VAL A 114 -9.20 16.29 4.68
CA VAL A 114 -8.39 15.07 4.74
C VAL A 114 -8.89 14.04 3.74
N PHE A 115 -10.21 13.87 3.62
CA PHE A 115 -10.81 12.96 2.65
C PHE A 115 -10.46 13.35 1.20
N LEU A 116 -10.52 14.65 0.86
CA LEU A 116 -10.11 15.14 -0.46
C LEU A 116 -8.62 14.93 -0.72
N ALA A 117 -7.77 15.11 0.29
CA ALA A 117 -6.34 14.82 0.19
C ALA A 117 -6.08 13.33 -0.09
N MET A 118 -6.81 12.43 0.57
CA MET A 118 -6.72 10.98 0.32
C MET A 118 -7.16 10.62 -1.10
N LEU A 119 -8.29 11.16 -1.55
CA LEU A 119 -8.75 11.00 -2.93
C LEU A 119 -7.72 11.49 -3.94
N PHE A 120 -7.05 12.60 -3.66
CA PHE A 120 -5.99 13.11 -4.53
C PHE A 120 -4.78 12.15 -4.58
N VAL A 121 -4.33 11.63 -3.44
CA VAL A 121 -3.25 10.63 -3.38
C VAL A 121 -3.67 9.34 -4.09
N ALA A 122 -4.91 8.89 -3.91
CA ALA A 122 -5.48 7.74 -4.58
C ALA A 122 -5.48 7.93 -6.11
N TYR A 123 -5.94 9.10 -6.58
CA TYR A 123 -5.95 9.47 -7.99
C TYR A 123 -4.53 9.44 -8.57
N LYS A 124 -3.57 10.06 -7.90
CA LYS A 124 -2.17 10.07 -8.35
C LYS A 124 -1.57 8.66 -8.37
N THR A 125 -1.89 7.84 -7.36
CA THR A 125 -1.48 6.43 -7.30
C THR A 125 -2.09 5.64 -8.46
N TYR A 126 -3.37 5.89 -8.79
CA TYR A 126 -4.04 5.25 -9.92
C TYR A 126 -3.38 5.61 -11.27
N GLN A 127 -2.85 6.83 -11.40
CA GLN A 127 -2.04 7.25 -12.55
C GLN A 127 -0.61 6.67 -12.55
N GLY A 128 -0.24 5.86 -11.56
CA GLY A 128 1.09 5.26 -11.42
C GLY A 128 2.12 6.16 -10.75
N GLU A 129 1.69 7.26 -10.13
CA GLU A 129 2.59 8.17 -9.43
C GLU A 129 2.77 7.79 -7.97
N LYS A 130 4.03 7.64 -7.55
CA LYS A 130 4.41 7.39 -6.17
C LYS A 130 4.49 8.69 -5.39
N MET A 131 3.40 9.10 -4.76
CA MET A 131 3.37 10.27 -3.87
C MET A 131 3.81 9.88 -2.45
N LYS A 132 4.86 10.53 -1.94
CA LYS A 132 5.31 10.40 -0.55
C LYS A 132 4.70 11.49 0.30
N LEU A 133 3.99 11.11 1.35
CA LEU A 133 3.46 12.06 2.33
C LEU A 133 4.57 12.45 3.32
N PRO A 134 4.76 13.74 3.64
CA PRO A 134 5.91 14.21 4.42
C PRO A 134 5.98 13.66 5.86
N LEU A 135 4.86 13.23 6.43
CA LEU A 135 4.80 12.67 7.79
C LEU A 135 5.03 11.16 7.85
N ILE A 136 4.63 10.42 6.81
CA ILE A 136 4.53 8.95 6.85
C ILE A 136 5.20 8.24 5.67
N GLY A 137 5.56 8.97 4.61
CA GLY A 137 6.11 8.43 3.37
C GLY A 137 7.50 7.82 3.55
N ASP A 138 8.39 8.48 4.28
CA ASP A 138 9.75 7.95 4.53
C ASP A 138 9.70 6.66 5.36
N PHE A 139 8.78 6.59 6.32
CA PHE A 139 8.56 5.36 7.08
C PHE A 139 7.99 4.26 6.20
N ALA A 140 6.97 4.55 5.39
CA ALA A 140 6.37 3.58 4.48
C ALA A 140 7.40 3.03 3.47
N GLU A 141 8.27 3.89 2.94
CA GLU A 141 9.34 3.48 2.05
C GLU A 141 10.37 2.59 2.74
N LYS A 142 10.78 2.94 3.96
CA LYS A 142 11.69 2.12 4.75
C LYS A 142 11.10 0.73 5.03
N GLN A 143 9.80 0.62 5.30
CA GLN A 143 9.16 -0.68 5.57
C GLN A 143 8.90 -1.49 4.29
N ALA A 144 8.64 -0.84 3.16
CA ALA A 144 8.50 -1.50 1.87
C ALA A 144 9.84 -2.10 1.40
N ASN A 145 10.94 -1.40 1.66
CA ASN A 145 12.29 -1.82 1.24
C ASN A 145 12.95 -2.86 2.17
N LYS A 146 12.31 -3.21 3.28
CA LYS A 146 12.68 -4.39 4.08
C LYS A 146 12.13 -5.67 3.45
#